data_AF-A0A6B9FT53-F1
#
_entry.id   AF-A0A6B9FT53-F1
#
_cell.length_a   1.000
_cell.length_b   1.000
_cell.length_c   1.000
_cell.angle_alpha   90.00
_cell.angle_beta   90.00
_cell.angle_gamma   90.00
#
_symmetry.space_group_name_H-M   'P 1'
#
loop_
_entity.id
_entity.type
_entity.pdbx_description
1 polymer ?
#
loop_
_entity_poly.entity_id
_entity_poly.type
_entity_poly.pdbx_seq_one_letter_code
_entity_poly.pdbx_strand_id
1 'polypeptide(L)'
;MGDASPTADWADIVTDAYCADAKPPLTQELADRVREALAKAVAAPAGDALGSLMDRLNEGLDAFETELRSVVGPRVTSLDEATGAVAMKHRSEAGQPLRAFGGQ
;
A
#
# COMPACT_ATOMS: atom_id res chain seq x y z
N MET A 1 -31.43 -5.30 -0.40
CA MET A 1 -30.87 -4.39 0.62
C MET A 1 -29.93 -5.24 1.47
N GLY A 2 -28.69 -5.40 1.04
CA GLY A 2 -27.67 -6.15 1.77
C GLY A 2 -26.85 -5.15 2.57
N ASP A 3 -26.80 -5.35 3.89
CA ASP A 3 -26.05 -4.56 4.85
C ASP A 3 -24.56 -4.63 4.51
N ALA A 4 -24.09 -3.70 3.68
CA ALA A 4 -22.67 -3.40 3.60
C ALA A 4 -22.36 -2.62 4.86
N SER A 5 -21.97 -3.32 5.93
CA SER A 5 -21.12 -2.74 6.95
C SER A 5 -20.12 -1.82 6.24
N PRO A 6 -19.83 -0.61 6.74
CA PRO A 6 -18.72 0.17 6.22
C PRO A 6 -17.44 -0.54 6.64
N THR A 7 -17.16 -1.73 6.09
CA THR A 7 -15.80 -2.25 5.97
C THR A 7 -15.07 -1.14 5.26
N ALA A 8 -14.32 -0.37 6.03
CA ALA A 8 -13.46 0.67 5.52
C ALA A 8 -12.78 0.12 4.26
N ASP A 9 -12.89 0.82 3.14
CA ASP A 9 -12.26 0.43 1.88
C ASP A 9 -10.74 0.52 2.10
N TRP A 10 -10.17 -0.52 2.72
CA TRP A 10 -8.77 -0.55 3.12
C TRP A 10 -7.86 -0.34 1.91
N ALA A 11 -8.28 -0.79 0.73
CA ALA A 11 -7.59 -0.50 -0.51
C ALA A 11 -7.49 1.00 -0.80
N ASP A 12 -8.56 1.78 -0.58
CA ASP A 12 -8.58 3.21 -0.82
C ASP A 12 -7.77 3.97 0.24
N ILE A 13 -7.98 3.63 1.51
CA ILE A 13 -7.29 4.28 2.64
C ILE A 13 -5.78 4.02 2.57
N VAL A 14 -5.37 2.79 2.27
CA VAL A 14 -3.95 2.44 2.11
C VAL A 14 -3.38 3.07 0.85
N THR A 15 -4.14 3.17 -0.25
CA THR A 15 -3.68 3.88 -1.44
C THR A 15 -3.41 5.35 -1.13
N ASP A 16 -4.33 6.04 -0.47
CA ASP A 16 -4.18 7.46 -0.12
C ASP A 16 -2.96 7.70 0.77
N ALA A 17 -2.83 6.92 1.85
CA ALA A 17 -1.68 7.01 2.73
C ALA A 17 -0.36 6.62 2.04
N TYR A 18 -0.37 5.63 1.13
CA TYR A 18 0.80 5.28 0.33
C TYR A 18 1.19 6.42 -0.61
N CYS A 19 0.22 7.05 -1.26
CA CYS A 19 0.44 8.15 -2.19
C CYS A 19 0.96 9.41 -1.48
N ALA A 20 0.48 9.66 -0.25
CA ALA A 20 0.92 10.77 0.58
C ALA A 20 2.37 10.63 1.08
N ASP A 21 2.80 9.41 1.42
CA ASP A 21 4.15 9.14 1.95
C ASP A 21 5.17 8.79 0.84
N ALA A 22 4.72 8.27 -0.32
CA ALA A 22 5.58 7.84 -1.42
C ALA A 22 6.46 8.98 -1.96
N LYS A 23 7.75 8.68 -2.16
CA LYS A 23 8.74 9.64 -2.69
C LYS A 23 9.57 8.99 -3.80
N PRO A 24 9.55 9.51 -5.04
CA PRO A 24 8.77 10.67 -5.53
C PRO A 24 7.24 10.44 -5.55
N PRO A 25 6.41 11.50 -5.62
CA PRO A 25 4.96 11.37 -5.66
C PRO A 25 4.52 10.55 -6.88
N LEU A 26 3.59 9.64 -6.67
CA LEU A 26 3.04 8.78 -7.72
C LEU A 26 2.15 9.61 -8.65
N THR A 27 2.14 9.25 -9.93
CA THR A 27 1.15 9.79 -10.88
C THR A 27 -0.23 9.19 -10.59
N GLN A 28 -1.29 9.86 -11.06
CA GLN A 28 -2.66 9.36 -10.92
C GLN A 28 -2.83 7.93 -11.47
N GLU A 29 -2.16 7.61 -12.59
CA GLU A 29 -2.18 6.28 -13.19
C GLU A 29 -1.53 5.23 -12.28
N LEU A 30 -0.44 5.58 -11.59
CA LEU A 30 0.21 4.67 -10.65
C LEU A 30 -0.63 4.50 -9.38
N ALA A 31 -1.26 5.57 -8.89
CA ALA A 31 -2.18 5.50 -7.76
C ALA A 31 -3.38 4.58 -8.05
N ASP A 32 -3.94 4.64 -9.26
CA ASP A 32 -5.05 3.76 -9.66
C ASP A 32 -4.61 2.29 -9.71
N ARG A 33 -3.42 2.02 -10.24
CA ARG A 33 -2.84 0.66 -10.25
C ARG A 33 -2.57 0.11 -8.84
N VAL A 34 -2.09 0.94 -7.91
CA VAL A 34 -1.93 0.56 -6.50
C VAL A 34 -3.29 0.21 -5.90
N ARG A 35 -4.31 1.05 -6.12
CA ARG A 35 -5.67 0.81 -5.65
C ARG A 35 -6.22 -0.51 -6.14
N GLU A 36 -6.07 -0.81 -7.43
CA GLU A 36 -6.51 -2.08 -8.01
C GLU A 36 -5.77 -3.29 -7.43
N ALA A 37 -4.44 -3.18 -7.24
CA ALA A 37 -3.63 -4.24 -6.65
C ALA A 37 -4.06 -4.52 -5.20
N LEU A 38 -4.27 -3.46 -4.41
CA LEU A 38 -4.75 -3.58 -3.04
C LEU A 38 -6.17 -4.13 -2.99
N ALA A 39 -7.09 -3.64 -3.83
CA ALA A 39 -8.47 -4.14 -3.89
C ALA A 39 -8.52 -5.65 -4.17
N LYS A 40 -7.67 -6.16 -5.08
CA LYS A 40 -7.53 -7.60 -5.34
C LYS A 40 -6.98 -8.34 -4.12
N ALA A 41 -6.00 -7.76 -3.42
CA ALA A 41 -5.43 -8.35 -2.21
C ALA A 41 -6.46 -8.42 -1.07
N VAL A 42 -7.29 -7.39 -0.89
CA VAL A 42 -8.36 -7.38 0.13
C VAL A 42 -9.50 -8.35 -0.24
N ALA A 43 -9.84 -8.44 -1.53
CA ALA A 43 -10.88 -9.33 -2.03
C ALA A 43 -10.47 -10.81 -2.05
N ALA A 44 -9.17 -11.11 -1.97
CA ALA A 44 -8.69 -12.49 -1.88
C ALA A 44 -9.21 -13.14 -0.59
N PRO A 45 -9.85 -14.32 -0.65
CA PRO A 45 -10.33 -14.99 0.55
C PRO A 45 -9.12 -15.49 1.35
N ALA A 46 -8.89 -14.94 2.54
CA ALA A 46 -7.97 -15.55 3.49
C ALA A 46 -8.63 -15.68 4.85
N GLY A 47 -8.35 -16.80 5.51
CA GLY A 47 -8.94 -17.16 6.79
C GLY A 47 -8.75 -16.06 7.83
N ASP A 48 -9.87 -15.59 8.37
CA ASP A 48 -10.20 -14.85 9.60
C ASP A 48 -9.21 -13.91 10.33
N ALA A 49 -7.94 -13.75 9.96
CA ALA A 49 -6.97 -12.99 10.75
C ALA A 49 -6.66 -11.60 10.17
N LEU A 50 -6.73 -10.57 11.02
CA LEU A 50 -6.32 -9.19 10.71
C LEU A 50 -4.83 -9.07 10.34
N GLY A 51 -3.98 -9.91 10.93
CA GLY A 51 -2.57 -10.02 10.55
C GLY A 51 -2.41 -10.43 9.08
N SER A 52 -3.33 -11.23 8.56
CA SER A 52 -3.36 -11.60 7.14
C SER A 52 -3.84 -10.47 6.24
N LEU A 53 -4.52 -9.44 6.74
CA LEU A 53 -4.90 -8.27 5.94
C LEU A 53 -3.70 -7.33 5.72
N MET A 54 -2.97 -7.00 6.79
CA MET A 54 -1.74 -6.20 6.68
C MET A 54 -0.70 -6.85 5.78
N ASP A 55 -0.52 -8.18 5.92
CA ASP A 55 0.39 -8.95 5.08
C ASP A 55 -0.03 -8.88 3.61
N ARG A 56 -1.32 -9.14 3.31
CA ARG A 56 -1.88 -9.03 1.94
C ARG A 56 -1.72 -7.65 1.31
N LEU A 57 -1.96 -6.58 2.08
CA LEU A 57 -1.77 -5.21 1.61
C LEU A 57 -0.30 -4.95 1.27
N ASN A 58 0.62 -5.37 2.15
CA ASN A 58 2.06 -5.23 1.91
C ASN A 58 2.54 -6.11 0.75
N GLU A 59 2.01 -7.32 0.57
CA GLU A 59 2.27 -8.17 -0.59
C GLU A 59 1.80 -7.51 -1.90
N GLY A 60 0.62 -6.88 -1.89
CA GLY A 60 0.12 -6.09 -3.02
C GLY A 60 1.05 -4.92 -3.38
N LEU A 61 1.57 -4.22 -2.36
CA LEU A 61 2.56 -3.15 -2.56
C LEU A 61 3.90 -3.69 -3.09
N ASP A 62 4.40 -4.82 -2.56
CA ASP A 62 5.64 -5.45 -3.03
C ASP A 62 5.52 -5.95 -4.48
N ALA A 63 4.36 -6.51 -4.85
CA ALA A 63 4.08 -6.92 -6.23
C ALA A 63 4.09 -5.71 -7.18
N PHE A 64 3.41 -4.62 -6.80
CA PHE A 64 3.40 -3.37 -7.56
C PHE A 64 4.81 -2.76 -7.72
N GLU A 65 5.60 -2.72 -6.65
CA GLU A 65 6.98 -2.23 -6.68
C GLU A 65 7.91 -3.13 -7.52
N THR A 66 7.68 -4.44 -7.49
CA THR A 66 8.37 -5.42 -8.34
C THR A 66 8.06 -5.17 -9.82
N GLU A 67 6.79 -4.93 -10.16
CA GLU A 67 6.37 -4.55 -11.52
C GLU A 67 7.01 -3.23 -11.97
N LEU A 68 7.07 -2.24 -11.09
CA LEU A 68 7.74 -0.97 -11.32
C LEU A 68 9.28 -1.08 -11.37
N ARG A 69 9.84 -2.20 -10.92
CA ARG A 69 11.29 -2.39 -10.70
C ARG A 69 11.91 -1.27 -9.87
N SER A 70 11.17 -0.76 -8.89
CA SER A 70 11.55 0.42 -8.10
C SER A 70 11.08 0.27 -6.66
N VAL A 71 11.99 0.48 -5.71
CA VAL A 71 11.69 0.46 -4.26
C VAL A 71 11.44 1.89 -3.82
N VAL A 72 10.16 2.29 -3.76
CA VAL A 72 9.76 3.70 -3.56
C VAL A 72 8.79 3.91 -2.41
N GLY A 73 8.19 2.85 -1.88
CA GLY A 73 7.02 2.98 -1.03
C GLY A 73 7.24 2.69 0.45
N PRO A 74 6.45 3.31 1.33
CA PRO A 74 6.33 2.86 2.71
C PRO A 74 5.62 1.50 2.79
N ARG A 75 5.63 0.90 3.98
CA ARG A 75 4.86 -0.31 4.30
C ARG A 75 3.88 -0.05 5.42
N VAL A 76 2.74 -0.74 5.37
CA VAL A 76 1.73 -0.72 6.42
C VAL A 76 2.30 -1.38 7.67
N THR A 77 2.27 -0.66 8.78
CA THR A 77 2.76 -1.14 10.09
C THR A 77 1.67 -1.22 11.15
N SER A 78 0.57 -0.49 10.99
CA SER A 78 -0.63 -0.63 11.80
C SER A 78 -1.85 -0.18 11.00
N LEU A 79 -2.96 -0.87 11.22
CA LEU A 79 -4.29 -0.52 10.73
C LEU A 79 -5.18 -0.33 11.96
N ASP A 80 -5.88 0.79 12.03
CA ASP A 80 -6.83 1.07 13.09
C ASP A 80 -8.25 1.01 12.52
N GLU A 81 -8.96 -0.08 12.76
CA GLU A 81 -10.30 -0.29 12.21
C GLU A 81 -11.35 0.66 12.82
N ALA A 82 -11.09 1.17 14.02
CA ALA A 82 -12.01 2.05 14.74
C ALA A 82 -12.01 3.48 14.17
N THR A 83 -10.86 3.95 13.68
CA THR A 83 -10.66 5.30 13.14
C THR A 83 -10.46 5.32 11.63
N GLY A 84 -10.17 4.17 11.01
CA GLY A 84 -9.74 4.08 9.61
C GLY A 84 -8.33 4.65 9.40
N ALA A 85 -7.51 4.75 10.45
CA ALA A 85 -6.15 5.26 10.34
C ALA A 85 -5.19 4.17 9.89
N VAL A 86 -4.27 4.52 8.99
CA VAL A 86 -3.20 3.65 8.52
C VAL A 86 -1.86 4.25 8.90
N ALA A 87 -1.06 3.52 9.67
CA ALA A 87 0.30 3.90 9.97
C ALA A 87 1.26 3.26 8.96
N MET A 88 1.92 4.11 8.19
CA MET A 88 2.91 3.71 7.21
C MET A 88 4.32 4.02 7.69
N LYS A 89 5.28 3.16 7.37
CA LYS A 89 6.69 3.37 7.69
C LYS A 89 7.54 3.09 6.48
N HIS A 90 8.38 4.05 6.10
CA HIS A 90 9.44 3.82 5.13
C HIS A 90 10.38 2.72 5.62
N ARG A 91 10.72 1.78 4.74
CA ARG A 91 11.91 0.95 4.93
C ARG A 91 13.08 1.92 5.03
N SER A 92 13.72 2.01 6.22
CA SER A 92 14.87 2.88 6.40
C SER A 92 15.83 2.69 5.23
N GLU A 93 16.19 3.77 4.55
CA GLU A 93 17.14 3.83 3.43
C GLU A 93 18.59 3.50 3.85
N ALA A 94 18.76 2.69 4.91
CA ALA A 94 20.01 2.49 5.63
C ALA A 94 21.03 1.59 4.89
N GLY A 95 20.98 1.50 3.56
CA GLY A 95 21.97 0.69 2.84
C GLY A 95 22.05 0.83 1.33
N GLN A 96 21.07 1.44 0.66
CA GLN A 96 21.15 1.63 -0.79
C GLN A 96 21.13 3.11 -1.10
N PRO A 97 22.25 3.72 -1.56
CA PRO A 97 22.20 5.10 -2.01
C PRO A 97 21.17 5.16 -3.14
N LEU A 98 20.17 6.02 -2.97
CA LEU A 98 19.30 6.47 -4.05
C LEU A 98 20.25 6.85 -5.20
N ARG A 99 20.31 6.03 -6.25
CA ARG A 99 20.92 6.47 -7.49
C ARG A 99 20.04 7.62 -7.94
N ALA A 100 20.54 8.84 -7.74
CA ALA A 100 19.91 10.04 -8.24
C ALA A 100 19.60 9.78 -9.72
N PHE A 101 18.32 9.88 -10.07
CA PHE A 101 17.92 9.95 -11.47
C PHE A 101 18.65 11.15 -12.08
N GLY A 102 19.69 10.88 -12.87
CA GLY A 102 20.45 11.92 -13.59
C GLY A 102 21.94 11.94 -13.26
N GLY A 103 22.71 11.07 -13.92
CA GLY A 103 24.14 11.25 -14.15
C GLY A 103 24.38 11.09 -15.64
N GLN A 104 24.85 12.16 -16.27
CA GLN A 104 24.91 12.41 -17.72
C GLN A 104 25.87 11.49 -18.47
#